data_AF-A0A382XEC3-F1
#
_entry.id   AF-A0A382XEC3-F1
#
_cell.length_a   1.000
_cell.length_b   1.000
_cell.length_c   1.000
_cell.angle_alpha   90.00
_cell.angle_beta   90.00
_cell.angle_gamma   90.00
#
_symmetry.space_group_name_H-M   'P 1'
#
loop_
_entity.id
_entity.type
_entity.pdbx_description
1 polymer ?
#
loop_
_entity_poly.entity_id
_entity_poly.type
_entity_poly.pdbx_seq_one_letter_code
_entity_poly.pdbx_strand_id
1 'polypeptide(L)'
;VVFDRAFMFKYSSRPGTKAAEYTYQIDENIKQDRLERLINLQQTHTLKANQRHIGKVLKVMVEKESKKSPTQWTGRTEGNMGVIFDKNDEQLRDIVDILIQDAQGISLFGNRVLEKELVHEIN
;
A
#
# COMPACT_ATOMS: atom_id res chain seq x y z
N VAL A 1 19.54 -4.10 1.83
CA VAL A 1 18.16 -4.63 1.67
C VAL A 1 17.20 -3.46 1.78
N VAL A 2 16.18 -3.35 0.90
CA VAL A 2 15.14 -2.31 0.94
C VAL A 2 13.79 -3.00 1.07
N PHE A 3 12.94 -2.55 2.00
CA PHE A 3 11.61 -3.11 2.23
C PHE A 3 10.54 -2.32 1.48
N ASP A 4 9.59 -3.02 0.86
CA ASP A 4 8.47 -2.38 0.15
C ASP A 4 7.47 -1.74 1.12
N ARG A 5 7.27 -2.32 2.30
CA ARG A 5 6.44 -1.79 3.39
C ARG A 5 7.06 -2.16 4.74
N ALA A 6 6.96 -1.29 5.72
CA ALA A 6 7.34 -1.58 7.10
C ALA A 6 6.39 -0.90 8.07
N PHE A 7 6.07 -1.58 9.17
CA PHE A 7 5.41 -0.97 10.32
C PHE A 7 6.47 -0.58 11.34
N MET A 8 6.38 0.64 11.85
CA MET A 8 7.38 1.21 12.73
C MET A 8 6.67 1.83 13.93
N PHE A 9 7.20 1.53 15.12
CA PHE A 9 6.66 2.00 16.38
C PHE A 9 7.82 2.46 17.24
N LYS A 10 7.67 3.59 17.93
CA LYS A 10 8.58 3.93 19.01
C LYS A 10 8.30 3.03 20.21
N TYR A 11 9.34 2.74 20.99
CA TYR A 11 9.18 2.00 22.23
C TYR A 11 8.22 2.73 23.18
N SER A 12 7.32 1.97 23.80
CA SER A 12 6.42 2.43 24.85
C SER A 12 6.54 1.46 26.02
N SER A 13 6.93 1.98 27.19
CA SER A 13 7.14 1.15 28.38
C SER A 13 5.83 0.47 28.80
N ARG A 14 5.91 -0.83 29.06
CA ARG A 14 4.78 -1.63 29.52
C ARG A 14 5.12 -2.25 30.87
N PRO A 15 4.32 -2.00 31.93
CA PRO A 15 4.54 -2.61 33.24
C PRO A 15 4.67 -4.14 33.14
N GLY A 16 5.61 -4.71 33.89
CA GLY A 16 5.87 -6.16 33.91
C GLY A 16 6.78 -6.68 32.78
N THR A 17 7.29 -5.81 31.89
CA THR A 17 8.27 -6.21 30.87
C THR A 17 9.70 -5.95 31.33
N LYS A 18 10.65 -6.80 30.92
CA LYS A 18 12.08 -6.61 31.25
C LYS A 18 12.62 -5.26 30.77
N ALA A 19 12.16 -4.79 29.61
CA ALA A 19 12.54 -3.51 29.04
C ALA A 19 12.06 -2.30 29.87
N ALA A 20 11.00 -2.46 30.69
CA ALA A 20 10.54 -1.40 31.59
C ALA A 20 11.47 -1.20 32.81
N GLU A 21 12.30 -2.20 33.14
CA GLU A 21 13.29 -2.10 34.23
C GLU A 21 14.57 -1.36 33.82
N TYR A 22 14.77 -1.08 32.53
CA TYR A 22 15.97 -0.41 32.05
C TYR A 22 15.96 1.08 32.42
N THR A 23 17.02 1.53 33.08
CA THR A 23 17.16 2.89 33.63
C THR A 23 17.54 3.94 32.59
N TYR A 24 18.27 3.56 31.54
CA TYR A 24 18.76 4.47 30.50
C TYR A 24 17.75 4.64 29.35
N GLN A 25 16.54 5.10 29.67
CA GLN A 25 15.52 5.40 28.66
C GLN A 25 15.86 6.69 27.90
N ILE A 26 15.54 6.70 26.61
CA ILE A 26 15.67 7.88 25.76
C ILE A 26 14.42 8.76 25.92
N ASP A 27 14.61 10.08 25.89
CA ASP A 27 13.51 11.05 25.92
C ASP A 27 12.48 10.82 24.80
N GLU A 28 11.22 11.09 25.11
CA GLU A 28 10.12 10.90 24.16
C GLU A 28 10.28 11.71 22.87
N ASN A 29 10.81 12.93 22.97
CA ASN A 29 11.05 13.78 21.80
C ASN A 29 12.10 13.18 20.87
N ILE A 30 13.17 12.57 21.42
CA ILE A 30 14.21 11.91 20.61
C ILE A 30 13.66 10.63 19.97
N LYS A 31 12.84 9.85 20.70
CA LYS A 31 12.16 8.67 20.13
C LYS A 31 11.25 9.06 18.97
N GLN A 32 10.50 10.16 19.14
CA GLN A 32 9.60 10.69 18.13
C GLN A 32 10.36 11.16 16.88
N ASP A 33 11.41 11.98 17.04
CA ASP A 33 12.26 12.45 15.94
C ASP A 33 12.82 11.28 15.12
N ARG A 34 13.37 10.26 15.80
CA ARG A 34 13.93 9.08 15.14
C ARG A 34 12.88 8.30 14.37
N LEU A 35 11.68 8.13 14.96
CA LEU A 35 10.58 7.44 14.31
C LEU A 35 10.13 8.20 13.05
N GLU A 36 9.98 9.52 13.12
CA GLU A 36 9.57 10.35 11.98
C GLU A 36 10.59 10.29 10.85
N ARG A 37 11.89 10.40 11.16
CA ARG A 37 12.96 10.25 10.18
C ARG A 37 12.92 8.89 9.47
N LEU A 38 12.69 7.82 10.23
CA LEU A 38 12.58 6.47 9.67
C LEU A 38 11.32 6.31 8.82
N ILE A 39 10.17 6.85 9.27
CA ILE A 39 8.91 6.86 8.52
C ILE A 39 9.10 7.59 7.18
N ASN A 40 9.73 8.77 7.17
CA ASN A 40 9.96 9.55 5.96
C ASN A 40 10.85 8.80 4.95
N LEU A 41 11.90 8.14 5.45
CA LEU A 41 12.74 7.28 4.62
C LEU A 41 11.94 6.11 4.03
N GLN A 42 11.17 5.42 4.86
CA GLN A 42 10.35 4.28 4.41
C GLN A 42 9.23 4.71 3.45
N GLN A 43 8.65 5.91 3.59
CA GLN A 43 7.68 6.43 2.63
C GLN A 43 8.30 6.57 1.24
N THR A 44 9.53 7.07 1.16
CA THR A 44 10.30 7.17 -0.08
C THR A 44 10.56 5.79 -0.69
N HIS A 45 10.94 4.81 0.13
CA HIS A 45 11.14 3.43 -0.33
C HIS A 45 9.84 2.76 -0.80
N THR A 46 8.75 2.95 -0.06
CA THR A 46 7.42 2.42 -0.40
C THR A 46 6.94 2.97 -1.74
N LEU A 47 7.07 4.29 -1.97
CA LEU A 47 6.69 4.89 -3.24
C LEU A 47 7.53 4.32 -4.40
N LYS A 48 8.85 4.27 -4.24
CA LYS A 48 9.75 3.68 -5.25
C LYS A 48 9.43 2.21 -5.51
N ALA A 49 9.00 1.47 -4.50
CA ALA A 49 8.55 0.10 -4.64
C ALA A 49 7.27 0.01 -5.48
N ASN A 50 6.26 0.79 -5.12
CA ASN A 50 4.98 0.84 -5.80
C ASN A 50 5.10 1.31 -7.26
N GLN A 51 5.99 2.26 -7.56
CA GLN A 51 6.27 2.71 -8.93
C GLN A 51 6.77 1.59 -9.86
N ARG A 52 7.40 0.53 -9.33
CA ARG A 52 7.81 -0.65 -10.13
C ARG A 52 6.63 -1.47 -10.65
N HIS A 53 5.41 -1.18 -10.21
CA HIS A 53 4.19 -1.82 -10.69
C HIS A 53 3.51 -1.04 -11.82
N ILE A 54 3.87 0.21 -12.07
CA ILE A 54 3.31 1.00 -13.19
C ILE A 54 3.61 0.28 -14.50
N GLY A 55 2.60 0.17 -15.37
CA GLY A 55 2.65 -0.54 -16.64
C GLY A 55 2.45 -2.06 -16.52
N LYS A 56 2.23 -2.59 -15.32
CA LYS A 56 1.93 -4.01 -15.11
C LYS A 56 0.45 -4.23 -14.85
N VAL A 57 -0.05 -5.36 -15.32
CA VAL A 57 -1.39 -5.86 -14.98
C VAL A 57 -1.28 -6.68 -13.69
N LEU A 58 -2.07 -6.30 -12.68
CA LEU A 58 -2.15 -7.02 -11.42
C LEU A 58 -3.57 -7.53 -11.18
N LYS A 59 -3.69 -8.73 -10.60
CA LYS A 59 -4.95 -9.23 -10.06
C LYS A 59 -5.31 -8.49 -8.79
N VAL A 60 -6.52 -7.95 -8.75
CA VAL A 60 -7.03 -7.13 -7.66
C VAL A 60 -8.39 -7.65 -7.23
N MET A 61 -8.52 -8.02 -5.96
CA MET A 61 -9.81 -8.36 -5.35
C MET A 61 -10.53 -7.07 -4.94
N VAL A 62 -11.78 -6.89 -5.38
CA VAL A 62 -12.64 -5.76 -5.01
C VAL A 62 -13.04 -5.90 -3.53
N GLU A 63 -12.72 -4.92 -2.68
CA GLU A 63 -13.05 -4.97 -1.25
C GLU A 63 -14.23 -4.07 -0.86
N LYS A 64 -14.26 -2.84 -1.40
CA LYS A 64 -15.23 -1.80 -1.01
C LYS A 64 -15.16 -0.59 -1.92
N GLU A 65 -16.14 0.30 -1.80
CA GLU A 65 -16.09 1.63 -2.41
C GLU A 65 -14.91 2.46 -1.86
N SER A 66 -14.32 3.28 -2.72
CA SER A 66 -13.28 4.21 -2.32
C SER A 66 -13.84 5.24 -1.35
N LYS A 67 -13.11 5.47 -0.25
CA LYS A 67 -13.48 6.49 0.74
C LYS A 67 -13.56 7.90 0.15
N LYS A 68 -12.86 8.15 -0.96
CA LYS A 68 -12.78 9.47 -1.60
C LYS A 68 -13.78 9.63 -2.75
N SER A 69 -14.30 8.54 -3.31
CA SER A 69 -15.28 8.61 -4.40
C SER A 69 -16.17 7.36 -4.44
N PRO A 70 -17.51 7.52 -4.47
CA PRO A 70 -18.42 6.39 -4.64
C PRO A 70 -18.37 5.79 -6.06
N THR A 71 -17.75 6.47 -7.02
CA THR A 71 -17.57 5.97 -8.40
C THR A 71 -16.33 5.10 -8.57
N GLN A 72 -15.58 4.87 -7.49
CA GLN A 72 -14.34 4.11 -7.51
C GLN A 72 -14.40 2.92 -6.56
N TRP A 73 -13.79 1.82 -6.97
CA TRP A 73 -13.47 0.70 -6.10
C TRP A 73 -12.13 0.92 -5.39
N THR A 74 -12.01 0.34 -4.20
CA THR A 74 -10.75 0.02 -3.56
C THR A 74 -10.67 -1.49 -3.44
N GLY A 75 -9.58 -2.04 -3.96
CA GLY A 75 -9.27 -3.45 -3.88
C GLY A 75 -7.86 -3.72 -3.39
N ARG A 76 -7.49 -4.99 -3.32
CA ARG A 76 -6.16 -5.43 -2.95
C ARG A 76 -5.60 -6.49 -3.87
N THR A 77 -4.30 -6.39 -4.13
CA THR A 77 -3.53 -7.45 -4.78
C THR A 77 -3.18 -8.57 -3.81
N GLU A 78 -2.69 -9.70 -4.32
CA GLU A 78 -2.12 -10.79 -3.50
C GLU A 78 -0.97 -10.32 -2.59
N GLY A 79 -0.19 -9.34 -3.05
CA GLY A 79 0.85 -8.66 -2.26
C GLY A 79 0.31 -7.69 -1.21
N ASN A 80 -1.00 -7.69 -0.96
CA ASN A 80 -1.69 -6.82 -0.01
C ASN A 80 -1.52 -5.31 -0.31
N MET A 81 -1.26 -4.95 -1.58
CA MET A 81 -1.19 -3.55 -2.03
C MET A 81 -2.60 -3.06 -2.35
N GLY A 82 -2.95 -1.88 -1.85
CA GLY A 82 -4.24 -1.25 -2.14
C GLY A 82 -4.24 -0.64 -3.54
N VAL A 83 -5.27 -0.93 -4.31
CA VAL A 83 -5.46 -0.42 -5.68
C VAL A 83 -6.81 0.29 -5.76
N ILE A 84 -6.82 1.48 -6.35
CA ILE A 84 -8.03 2.27 -6.60
C ILE A 84 -8.26 2.33 -8.10
N PHE A 85 -9.48 2.06 -8.53
CA PHE A 85 -9.86 2.05 -9.95
C PHE A 85 -11.35 2.39 -10.09
N ASP A 86 -11.74 2.88 -11.26
CA ASP A 86 -13.15 3.25 -11.52
C ASP A 86 -14.05 2.02 -11.57
N LYS A 87 -15.29 2.17 -11.09
CA LYS A 87 -16.29 1.10 -11.10
C LYS A 87 -16.78 0.83 -12.52
N ASN A 88 -17.01 -0.43 -12.85
CA ASN A 88 -17.70 -0.87 -14.05
C ASN A 88 -18.77 -1.92 -13.67
N ASP A 89 -18.69 -3.14 -14.20
CA ASP A 89 -19.61 -4.25 -13.93
C ASP A 89 -19.18 -5.16 -12.77
N GLU A 90 -18.06 -4.85 -12.10
CA GLU A 90 -17.52 -5.65 -11.00
C GLU A 90 -18.36 -5.57 -9.72
N GLN A 91 -18.38 -6.67 -8.97
CA GLN A 91 -18.99 -6.80 -7.65
C GLN A 91 -17.94 -6.96 -6.55
N LEU A 92 -18.37 -6.78 -5.30
CA LEU A 92 -17.53 -7.08 -4.14
C LEU A 92 -17.04 -8.54 -4.19
N ARG A 93 -15.76 -8.74 -3.87
CA ARG A 93 -15.04 -10.03 -3.89
C ARG A 93 -14.64 -10.55 -5.28
N ASP A 94 -15.03 -9.88 -6.36
CA ASP A 94 -14.51 -10.22 -7.68
C ASP A 94 -13.00 -9.98 -7.73
N ILE A 95 -12.29 -10.83 -8.46
CA ILE A 95 -10.87 -10.65 -8.75
C ILE A 95 -10.75 -10.21 -10.20
N VAL A 96 -10.21 -9.01 -10.41
CA VAL A 96 -10.10 -8.39 -11.71
C VAL A 96 -8.68 -8.00 -12.05
N ASP A 97 -8.35 -8.05 -13.34
CA ASP A 97 -7.07 -7.62 -13.87
C ASP A 97 -7.09 -6.09 -14.07
N ILE A 98 -6.20 -5.40 -13.36
CA ILE A 98 -6.05 -3.94 -13.38
C ILE A 98 -4.67 -3.59 -13.92
N LEU A 99 -4.62 -2.78 -14.98
CA LEU A 99 -3.38 -2.15 -15.45
C LEU A 99 -3.05 -0.97 -14.55
N ILE A 100 -1.95 -1.07 -13.82
CA ILE A 100 -1.49 -0.01 -12.93
C ILE A 100 -0.91 1.15 -13.74
N GLN A 101 -1.46 2.35 -13.54
CA GLN A 101 -1.06 3.57 -14.26
C GLN A 101 -0.34 4.57 -13.35
N ASP A 102 -0.63 4.56 -12.04
CA ASP A 102 -0.01 5.50 -11.10
C ASP A 102 0.20 4.86 -9.71
N ALA A 103 1.10 5.46 -8.94
CA ALA A 103 1.43 5.07 -7.57
C ALA A 103 1.61 6.31 -6.70
N GLN A 104 0.81 6.42 -5.63
CA GLN A 104 0.89 7.53 -4.67
C GLN A 104 0.99 6.99 -3.24
N GLY A 105 2.18 7.14 -2.63
CA GLY A 105 2.48 6.63 -1.31
C GLY A 105 2.25 5.11 -1.24
N ILE A 106 1.24 4.68 -0.48
CA ILE A 106 0.89 3.26 -0.25
C ILE A 106 -0.17 2.71 -1.21
N SER A 107 -0.73 3.56 -2.08
CA SER A 107 -1.85 3.23 -2.97
C SER A 107 -1.38 3.20 -4.42
N LEU A 108 -1.90 2.23 -5.16
CA LEU A 108 -1.80 2.15 -6.61
C LEU A 108 -3.12 2.62 -7.25
N PHE A 109 -3.03 3.08 -8.49
CA PHE A 109 -4.18 3.50 -9.29
C PHE A 109 -4.07 2.88 -10.67
N GLY A 110 -5.20 2.52 -11.27
CA GLY A 110 -5.21 1.88 -12.57
C GLY A 110 -6.60 1.70 -13.13
N ASN A 111 -6.64 1.07 -14.31
CA ASN A 111 -7.88 0.81 -15.04
C ASN A 111 -8.08 -0.69 -15.27
N ARG A 112 -9.35 -1.09 -15.33
CA ARG A 112 -9.74 -2.46 -15.67
C ARG A 112 -9.29 -2.80 -17.09
N VAL A 113 -8.64 -3.95 -17.26
CA VAL A 113 -8.33 -4.53 -18.57
C VAL A 113 -9.46 -5.48 -18.97
N LEU A 114 -10.19 -5.18 -20.04
CA LEU A 114 -11.23 -6.07 -20.55
C LEU A 114 -10.60 -7.09 -21.51
N GLU A 115 -11.03 -8.35 -21.47
CA GLU A 115 -10.45 -9.44 -22.30
C GLU A 115 -10.42 -9.15 -23.80
N LYS A 116 -11.29 -8.24 -24.29
CA LYS A 116 -11.30 -7.80 -25.70
C LYS A 116 -10.05 -7.01 -26.12
N GLU A 117 -9.33 -6.40 -25.18
CA GLU A 117 -8.16 -5.57 -25.47
C GLU A 117 -6.87 -6.38 -25.57
N LEU A 118 -6.79 -7.54 -24.89
CA LEU A 118 -5.61 -8.42 -24.93
C LEU A 118 -5.38 -9.06 -26.31
N VAL A 119 -6.44 -9.20 -27.11
CA VAL A 119 -6.42 -9.85 -28.43
C VAL A 119 -5.94 -8.89 -29.53
N HIS A 120 -5.99 -7.57 -29.30
CA HIS A 120 -5.62 -6.58 -30.32
C HIS A 120 -4.12 -6.25 -30.35
N GLU A 121 -3.37 -6.54 -29.28
CA GLU A 121 -1.91 -6.33 -29.25
C GLU A 121 -1.10 -7.55 -29.75
N ILE A 122 -1.75 -8.68 -30.03
CA ILE A 122 -1.10 -9.93 -30.50
C ILE A 122 -1.26 -10.16 -32.03
N ASN A 123 -2.03 -9.31 -32.73
CA ASN A 123 -2.24 -9.42 -34.18
C ASN A 123 -1.52 -8.32 -34.97
#